data_AF-A0A2H0ECN6-F1
#
_entry.id   AF-A0A2H0ECN6-F1
#
_cell.length_a   1.000
_cell.length_b   1.000
_cell.length_c   1.000
_cell.angle_alpha   90.00
_cell.angle_beta   90.00
_cell.angle_gamma   90.00
#
_symmetry.space_group_name_H-M   'P 1'
#
loop_
_entity.id
_entity.type
_entity.pdbx_description
1 polymer ?
#
loop_
_entity_poly.entity_id
_entity_poly.type
_entity_poly.pdbx_seq_one_letter_code
_entity_poly.pdbx_strand_id
1 'polypeptide(L)'
;MNTMVHKNQRVGIFIDIQNLYHSSKHLYSARVNYRELIKELLAGRQLIRAIGYVVKSETALGESSFFEALTKTGIELRIKDLQIFPGGLKK
;
A
#
# COMPACT_ATOMS: atom_id res chain seq x y z
N MET A 1 22.61 10.09 8.57
CA MET A 1 22.28 9.34 9.81
C MET A 1 22.83 7.95 9.65
N ASN A 2 23.83 7.55 10.45
CA ASN A 2 24.35 6.18 10.42
C ASN A 2 23.60 5.37 11.48
N THR A 3 22.38 4.94 11.16
CA THR A 3 21.61 4.01 12.00
C THR A 3 22.11 2.61 11.71
N MET A 4 22.79 1.99 12.69
CA MET A 4 23.19 0.59 12.64
C MET A 4 21.98 -0.28 12.27
N VAL A 5 22.00 -0.88 11.07
CA VAL A 5 20.94 -1.79 10.60
C VAL A 5 21.21 -3.17 11.16
N HIS A 6 20.34 -3.61 12.08
CA HIS A 6 20.41 -4.95 12.65
C HIS A 6 19.72 -5.95 11.71
N LYS A 7 20.50 -6.84 11.06
CA LYS A 7 19.97 -7.81 10.08
C LYS A 7 18.80 -8.67 10.61
N ASN A 8 18.84 -9.04 11.88
CA ASN A 8 17.82 -9.89 12.51
C ASN A 8 16.62 -9.10 13.07
N GLN A 9 16.58 -7.78 12.87
CA GLN A 9 15.42 -6.98 13.25
C GLN A 9 14.20 -7.44 12.47
N ARG A 10 13.09 -7.62 13.17
CA ARG A 10 11.79 -7.97 12.60
C ARG A 10 11.06 -6.69 12.21
N VAL A 11 10.55 -6.63 10.98
CA VAL A 11 9.90 -5.44 10.41
C VAL A 11 8.46 -5.79 10.01
N GLY A 12 7.52 -4.94 10.43
CA GLY A 12 6.16 -4.89 9.88
C GLY A 12 6.03 -3.64 9.01
N ILE A 13 5.44 -3.77 7.84
CA ILE A 13 5.19 -2.66 6.92
C ILE A 13 3.67 -2.43 6.83
N PHE A 14 3.24 -1.19 7.00
CA PHE A 14 1.84 -0.78 6.93
C PHE A 14 1.73 0.34 5.91
N ILE A 15 0.94 0.15 4.87
CA ILE A 15 0.91 1.00 3.69
C ILE A 15 -0.49 1.56 3.49
N ASP A 16 -0.61 2.88 3.51
CA ASP A 16 -1.78 3.57 2.96
C ASP A 16 -1.63 3.66 1.44
N ILE A 17 -2.24 2.72 0.73
CA ILE A 17 -2.08 2.57 -0.72
C ILE A 17 -2.67 3.76 -1.47
N GLN A 18 -3.81 4.28 -1.00
CA GLN A 18 -4.47 5.40 -1.65
C GLN A 18 -3.66 6.68 -1.48
N ASN A 19 -3.15 6.93 -0.28
CA ASN A 19 -2.31 8.08 -0.04
C ASN A 19 -1.06 8.05 -0.93
N LEU A 20 -0.37 6.91 -1.03
CA LEU A 20 0.80 6.77 -1.89
C LEU A 20 0.47 6.90 -3.38
N TYR A 21 -0.64 6.30 -3.83
CA TYR A 21 -1.09 6.42 -5.22
C TYR A 21 -1.38 7.86 -5.62
N HIS A 22 -2.15 8.59 -4.79
CA HIS A 22 -2.48 9.99 -5.06
C HIS A 22 -1.25 10.88 -4.97
N SER A 23 -0.38 10.66 -3.98
CA SER A 23 0.85 11.43 -3.83
C SER A 23 1.78 11.23 -5.02
N SER A 24 2.00 9.99 -5.47
CA SER A 24 2.87 9.72 -6.62
C SER A 24 2.32 10.31 -7.92
N LYS A 25 1.00 10.24 -8.10
CA LYS A 25 0.33 10.77 -9.29
C LYS A 25 0.34 12.30 -9.31
N HIS A 26 0.06 12.96 -8.19
CA HIS A 26 -0.03 14.43 -8.15
C HIS A 26 1.32 15.13 -8.05
N LEU A 27 2.25 14.60 -7.24
CA LEU A 27 3.54 15.25 -7.03
C LEU A 27 4.56 14.89 -8.13
N TYR A 28 4.43 13.70 -8.72
CA TYR A 28 5.45 13.17 -9.63
C TYR A 28 4.89 12.68 -10.97
N SER A 29 3.56 12.76 -11.21
CA SER A 29 2.92 12.19 -12.40
C SER A 29 3.30 10.73 -12.65
N ALA A 30 3.56 9.97 -11.58
CA ALA A 30 4.14 8.64 -11.63
C ALA A 30 3.34 7.61 -10.82
N ARG A 31 3.70 6.33 -10.98
CA ARG A 31 3.13 5.21 -10.23
C ARG A 31 4.18 4.63 -9.28
N VAL A 32 3.75 4.25 -8.08
CA VAL A 32 4.61 3.59 -7.10
C VAL A 32 4.94 2.17 -7.55
N ASN A 33 6.22 1.81 -7.51
CA ASN A 33 6.67 0.42 -7.61
C ASN A 33 6.69 -0.20 -6.21
N TYR A 34 5.60 -0.87 -5.83
CA TYR A 34 5.43 -1.44 -4.48
C TYR A 34 6.44 -2.54 -4.15
N ARG A 35 6.93 -3.28 -5.15
CA ARG A 35 7.96 -4.32 -4.95
C ARG A 35 9.27 -3.70 -4.49
N GLU A 36 9.76 -2.70 -5.23
CA GLU A 36 11.00 -2.01 -4.84
C GLU A 36 10.80 -1.20 -3.55
N LEU A 37 9.62 -0.60 -3.33
CA LEU A 37 9.31 0.06 -2.07
C LEU A 37 9.47 -0.87 -0.86
N ILE A 38 8.90 -2.08 -0.90
CA ILE A 38 9.03 -3.05 0.20
C ILE A 38 10.50 -3.45 0.40
N LYS A 39 11.25 -3.67 -0.68
CA LYS A 39 12.66 -4.05 -0.63
C LYS A 39 13.51 -2.95 0.03
N GLU A 40 13.31 -1.69 -0.35
CA GLU A 40 13.99 -0.53 0.23
C GLU A 40 13.61 -0.34 1.71
N LEU A 41 12.32 -0.41 2.05
CA LEU A 41 11.86 -0.34 3.43
C LEU A 41 12.41 -1.47 4.30
N LEU A 42 12.53 -2.67 3.73
CA LEU A 42 13.03 -3.83 4.45
C LEU A 42 14.54 -3.73 4.72
N ALA A 43 15.32 -3.20 3.77
CA ALA A 43 16.77 -3.03 3.88
C ALA A 43 17.49 -4.32 4.34
N GLY A 44 17.07 -5.47 3.82
CA GLY A 44 17.66 -6.79 4.12
C GLY A 44 17.32 -7.36 5.51
N ARG A 45 16.36 -6.76 6.23
CA ARG A 45 15.86 -7.25 7.52
C ARG A 45 14.79 -8.35 7.35
N GLN A 46 14.29 -8.89 8.45
CA GLN A 46 13.27 -9.94 8.43
C GLN A 46 11.86 -9.34 8.33
N LEU A 47 11.19 -9.52 7.19
CA LEU A 47 9.80 -9.08 7.01
C LEU A 47 8.87 -10.05 7.74
N ILE A 48 8.03 -9.53 8.62
CA ILE A 48 7.00 -10.32 9.32
C ILE A 48 5.67 -10.26 8.57
N ARG A 49 5.32 -9.09 8.05
CA ARG A 49 4.13 -8.85 7.23
C ARG A 49 4.19 -7.48 6.58
N ALA A 50 3.62 -7.38 5.39
CA ALA A 50 3.30 -6.12 4.74
C ALA A 50 1.78 -6.02 4.59
N ILE A 51 1.15 -5.04 5.23
CA ILE A 51 -0.29 -4.81 5.16
C ILE A 51 -0.56 -3.54 4.35
N GLY A 52 -1.38 -3.65 3.32
CA GLY A 52 -1.82 -2.54 2.48
C GLY A 52 -3.30 -2.23 2.71
N TYR A 53 -3.60 -1.00 3.14
CA TYR A 53 -4.97 -0.54 3.31
C TYR A 53 -5.47 0.08 2.01
N VAL A 54 -6.60 -0.43 1.51
CA VAL A 54 -7.25 0.02 0.27
C VAL A 54 -8.72 0.29 0.52
N VAL A 55 -9.32 1.23 -0.20
CA VAL A 55 -10.77 1.42 -0.22
C VAL A 55 -11.29 0.94 -1.57
N LYS A 56 -12.38 0.15 -1.56
CA LYS A 56 -13.05 -0.34 -2.75
C LYS A 56 -14.10 0.67 -3.21
N SER A 57 -14.09 1.07 -4.49
CA SER A 57 -15.11 1.96 -5.05
C SER A 57 -16.05 1.23 -6.02
N GLU A 58 -17.26 1.73 -6.22
CA GLU A 58 -18.27 1.10 -7.09
C GLU A 58 -17.90 1.15 -8.59
N THR A 59 -17.05 2.09 -8.99
CA THR A 59 -16.52 2.22 -10.35
C THR A 59 -15.34 1.27 -10.60
N ALA A 60 -15.65 -0.02 -10.65
CA ALA A 60 -14.72 -1.14 -10.51
C ALA A 60 -13.91 -1.54 -11.77
N LEU A 61 -13.75 -0.68 -12.77
CA LEU A 61 -12.93 -1.02 -13.95
C LEU A 61 -11.44 -0.77 -13.66
N GLY A 62 -10.71 -1.83 -13.33
CA GLY A 62 -9.25 -1.82 -13.13
C GLY A 62 -8.77 -1.90 -11.69
N GLU A 63 -9.66 -1.81 -10.70
CA GLU A 63 -9.30 -2.03 -9.28
C GLU A 63 -8.85 -3.47 -9.02
N SER A 64 -9.53 -4.46 -9.61
CA SER A 64 -9.21 -5.87 -9.42
C SER A 64 -7.78 -6.23 -9.86
N SER A 65 -7.36 -5.76 -11.03
CA SER A 65 -6.00 -6.02 -11.53
C SER A 65 -4.94 -5.29 -10.72
N PHE A 66 -5.26 -4.10 -10.20
CA PHE A 66 -4.37 -3.38 -9.29
C PHE A 66 -4.22 -4.10 -7.94
N PHE A 67 -5.31 -4.55 -7.34
CA PHE A 67 -5.28 -5.31 -6.08
C PHE A 67 -4.57 -6.66 -6.24
N GLU A 68 -4.78 -7.34 -7.36
CA GLU A 68 -4.06 -8.56 -7.70
C GLU A 68 -2.55 -8.29 -7.81
N ALA A 69 -2.15 -7.20 -8.48
CA ALA A 69 -0.75 -6.81 -8.58
C ALA A 69 -0.13 -6.52 -7.21
N LEU A 70 -0.83 -5.81 -6.31
CA LEU A 70 -0.37 -5.57 -4.93
C LEU A 70 -0.20 -6.88 -4.16
N THR A 71 -1.16 -7.79 -4.26
CA THR A 71 -1.09 -9.09 -3.59
C THR A 71 0.09 -9.91 -4.10
N LYS A 72 0.35 -9.89 -5.42
CA LYS A 72 1.52 -10.52 -6.05
C LYS A 72 2.87 -9.93 -5.60
N THR A 73 2.88 -8.76 -4.96
CA THR A 73 4.09 -8.20 -4.33
C THR A 73 4.31 -8.67 -2.89
N GLY A 74 3.41 -9.51 -2.35
CA GLY A 74 3.47 -9.99 -0.96
C GLY A 74 2.79 -9.06 0.04
N ILE A 75 1.96 -8.13 -0.43
CA ILE A 75 1.16 -7.25 0.43
C ILE A 75 -0.16 -7.94 0.76
N GLU A 76 -0.45 -8.08 2.05
CA GLU A 76 -1.76 -8.46 2.56
C GLU A 76 -2.71 -7.26 2.48
N LEU A 77 -3.78 -7.36 1.68
CA LEU A 77 -4.73 -6.27 1.53
C LEU A 77 -5.79 -6.25 2.63
N ARG A 78 -5.98 -5.08 3.24
CA ARG A 78 -7.10 -4.75 4.13
C ARG A 78 -8.02 -3.80 3.38
N ILE A 79 -9.12 -4.35 2.88
CA ILE A 79 -10.09 -3.63 2.08
C ILE A 79 -11.12 -3.00 3.02
N LYS A 80 -11.32 -1.69 2.90
CA LYS A 80 -12.43 -0.96 3.50
C LYS A 80 -13.48 -0.72 2.42
N ASP A 81 -14.73 -1.08 2.70
CA ASP A 81 -15.84 -0.69 1.84
C ASP A 81 -16.13 0.81 2.01
N LEU A 82 -16.39 1.50 0.91
CA LEU A 82 -16.74 2.92 0.95
C LEU A 82 -18.08 3.08 1.68
N GLN A 83 -18.10 3.85 2.77
CA GLN A 83 -19.34 4.05 3.53
C GLN A 83 -20.12 5.21 2.90
N ILE A 84 -21.33 4.91 2.44
CA ILE A 84 -22.27 5.92 1.93
C ILE A 84 -23.16 6.34 3.10
N PHE A 85 -23.03 7.59 3.54
CA PHE A 85 -23.88 8.13 4.60
C PHE A 85 -25.24 8.59 4.02
N PRO A 86 -26.33 8.59 4.81
CA PRO A 86 -27.69 8.93 4.35
C PRO A 86 -27.83 10.30 3.66
N GLY A 87 -26.87 11.21 3.87
CA GLY A 87 -26.82 12.53 3.24
C GLY A 87 -26.00 12.61 1.94
N GLY A 88 -25.61 11.48 1.34
CA GLY A 88 -24.82 11.45 0.09
C GLY A 88 -23.33 11.72 0.25
N LEU A 89 -22.87 12.00 1.48
CA LEU A 89 -21.45 12.13 1.81
C LEU A 89 -20.77 10.75 1.75
N LYS A 90 -19.66 10.67 1.01
CA LYS A 90 -18.83 9.47 0.83
C LYS A 90 -17.54 9.61 1.66
N LYS A 91 -17.19 8.63 2.50
CA LYS A 91 -15.98 8.64 3.36
C LYS A 91 -15.40 7.23 3.60
#